data_AF-A0A1G0X7A9-F1
#
_entry.id   AF-A0A1G0X7A9-F1
#
_cell.length_a   1.000
_cell.length_b   1.000
_cell.length_c   1.000
_cell.angle_alpha   90.00
_cell.angle_beta   90.00
_cell.angle_gamma   90.00
#
_symmetry.space_group_name_H-M   'P 1'
#
loop_
_entity.id
_entity.type
_entity.pdbx_description
1 polymer ?
#
loop_
_entity_poly.entity_id
_entity_poly.type
_entity_poly.pdbx_seq_one_letter_code
_entity_poly.pdbx_strand_id
1 'polypeptide(L)'
;MFEQFISHLACPLCEADLNSDNLDLFSKDGFLYCLICAICVPVLDGFPLFTKIIKNNINIDELAAIKNDFFISNEDYSQFFAGKLSRYTLDPYVAFHPFNESTRTFGSLVPTLKRFLKKNDVIVDCNNWNGFTGEWLAGTFPDQIIISFWHNHTGPLGYKGFNYWQKLTERPRNLFIIFTSRNSSWPLHKQSVKVIHGYDILHHNHLNTIENSFRIIDSTGVIVFPHVHLNNSTPEPYFERGGQYLHGSYYSNWLIKYFSLKNMHVAIHGEAKLFEQHLATSQINWLSEPDTDDYNGFIMIYCEQFKLLLDQYKSNLSIKKYKQPYIALTNEQSRYLINPLIIVNPLTMHAQIDKQALKGHGCYLLERHPVYHRRLKKILPFRLKDNHLNLLLSLEAHSYLTNLSRKHSDIKELIDREIILPYPLDDKITTFWMFHVNSIIQSNFYTCWIDWVNQDKNAVCASMLGELITRDEANQIVTAFFIYFHDFFHQEAVISVEINEKSALMCWILVGLYLSNKKVIFKKQDSNITEFGDVIQLRSGSLCSTLSIEEILIHFTQIQNEELNVLEKINSPKSKDTTHWFNHIGVDSRGYLYAKLH
;
A
#
# COMPACT_ATOMS: atom_id res chain seq x y z
N MET A 1 12.66 20.72 13.42
CA MET A 1 12.97 19.44 12.74
C MET A 1 13.61 19.65 11.38
N PHE A 2 13.04 20.45 10.47
CA PHE A 2 13.70 20.76 9.18
C PHE A 2 15.09 21.41 9.34
N GLU A 3 15.25 22.40 10.22
CA GLU A 3 16.58 23.00 10.50
C GLU A 3 17.58 21.97 11.05
N GLN A 4 17.12 21.09 11.94
CA GLN A 4 17.92 19.99 12.45
C GLN A 4 18.33 19.04 11.33
N PHE A 5 17.43 18.73 10.39
CA PHE A 5 17.77 17.99 9.18
C PHE A 5 18.87 18.68 8.37
N ILE A 6 18.77 19.99 8.13
CA ILE A 6 19.81 20.74 7.40
C ILE A 6 21.17 20.63 8.09
N SER A 7 21.21 20.67 9.42
CA SER A 7 22.46 20.52 10.20
C SER A 7 23.13 19.14 10.07
N HIS A 8 22.45 18.13 9.52
CA HIS A 8 23.04 16.84 9.22
C HIS A 8 23.68 16.77 7.81
N LEU A 9 23.41 17.76 6.96
CA LEU A 9 23.86 17.77 5.56
C LEU A 9 25.29 18.28 5.44
N ALA A 10 26.08 17.56 4.65
CA ALA A 10 27.47 17.92 4.35
C ALA A 10 27.70 18.04 2.85
N CYS A 11 28.69 18.85 2.47
CA CYS A 11 29.16 18.92 1.09
C CYS A 11 29.63 17.53 0.62
N PRO A 12 29.11 16.98 -0.49
CA PRO A 12 29.51 15.65 -0.95
C PRO A 12 30.95 15.59 -1.48
N LEU A 13 31.62 16.74 -1.66
CA LEU A 13 32.99 16.82 -2.18
C LEU A 13 34.05 16.97 -1.09
N CYS A 14 33.84 17.84 -0.10
CA CYS A 14 34.80 18.10 0.98
C CYS A 14 34.27 17.80 2.39
N GLU A 15 33.01 17.37 2.50
CA GLU A 15 32.36 16.95 3.76
C GLU A 15 32.19 18.07 4.80
N ALA A 16 32.49 19.32 4.43
CA ALA A 16 32.23 20.49 5.25
C ALA A 16 30.75 20.85 5.32
N ASP A 17 30.39 21.62 6.33
CA ASP A 17 29.04 22.14 6.55
C ASP A 17 28.54 22.92 5.33
N LEU A 18 27.22 22.85 5.13
CA LEU A 18 26.52 23.63 4.12
C LEU A 18 25.81 24.81 4.79
N ASN A 19 26.17 26.03 4.36
CA ASN A 19 25.53 27.25 4.80
C ASN A 19 24.11 27.34 4.22
N SER A 20 23.12 27.72 5.04
CA SER A 20 21.70 27.80 4.68
C SER A 20 21.14 29.24 4.74
N ASP A 21 21.98 30.27 4.75
CA ASP A 21 21.55 31.67 4.87
C ASP A 21 20.66 32.12 3.69
N ASN A 22 20.81 31.46 2.54
CA ASN A 22 20.01 31.68 1.33
C ASN A 22 18.82 30.71 1.22
N LEU A 23 18.42 30.07 2.31
CA LEU A 23 17.26 29.18 2.37
C LEU A 23 16.10 29.90 3.07
N ASP A 24 15.02 30.15 2.35
CA ASP A 24 13.82 30.69 2.96
C ASP A 24 13.16 29.62 3.84
N LEU A 25 13.11 29.86 5.14
CA LEU A 25 12.50 28.95 6.09
C LEU A 25 10.98 28.89 5.99
N PHE A 26 10.31 29.81 5.31
CA PHE A 26 8.87 29.74 5.09
C PHE A 26 8.54 28.87 3.88
N SER A 27 9.02 29.23 2.69
CA SER A 27 8.78 28.44 1.47
C SER A 27 9.57 27.13 1.43
N LYS A 28 10.68 27.04 2.17
CA LYS A 28 11.67 25.96 2.08
C LYS A 28 12.35 25.86 0.71
N ASP A 29 12.35 26.97 -0.03
CA ASP A 29 13.06 27.16 -1.28
C ASP A 29 14.33 27.96 -1.04
N GLY A 30 15.40 27.64 -1.78
CA GLY A 30 16.64 28.39 -1.73
C GLY A 30 17.86 27.55 -2.07
N PHE A 31 18.99 27.89 -1.47
CA PHE A 31 20.26 27.21 -1.71
C PHE A 31 20.98 26.84 -0.42
N LEU A 32 21.62 25.67 -0.43
CA LEU A 32 22.65 25.29 0.52
C LEU A 32 24.02 25.50 -0.14
N TYR A 33 24.95 26.18 0.53
CA TYR A 33 26.23 26.56 -0.05
C TYR A 33 27.43 25.98 0.70
N CYS A 34 28.37 25.39 -0.02
CA CYS A 34 29.66 25.02 0.54
C CYS A 34 30.70 26.11 0.29
N LEU A 35 31.21 26.73 1.34
CA LEU A 35 32.23 27.79 1.27
C LEU A 35 33.59 27.30 0.75
N ILE A 36 33.90 26.01 0.91
CA ILE A 36 35.20 25.44 0.51
C ILE A 36 35.21 25.04 -0.97
N CYS A 37 34.20 24.28 -1.40
CA CYS A 37 34.10 23.82 -2.79
C CYS A 37 33.43 24.83 -3.72
N ALA A 38 32.86 25.89 -3.15
CA ALA A 38 32.12 26.92 -3.85
C ALA A 38 30.99 26.36 -4.74
N ILE A 39 30.25 25.41 -4.16
CA ILE A 39 29.09 24.78 -4.80
C ILE A 39 27.79 25.19 -4.11
N CYS A 40 26.73 25.30 -4.89
CA CYS A 40 25.36 25.56 -4.45
C CYS A 40 24.50 24.32 -4.73
N VAL A 41 23.69 23.91 -3.74
CA VAL A 41 22.72 22.83 -3.86
C VAL A 41 21.32 23.47 -3.78
N PRO A 42 20.52 23.42 -4.85
CA PRO A 42 19.14 23.89 -4.82
C PRO A 42 18.32 23.11 -3.80
N VAL A 43 17.48 23.81 -3.04
CA VAL A 43 16.43 23.22 -2.21
C VAL A 43 15.11 23.75 -2.73
N LEU A 44 14.20 22.85 -3.08
CA LEU A 44 12.88 23.20 -3.61
C LEU A 44 11.80 22.41 -2.86
N ASP A 45 10.78 23.09 -2.33
CA ASP A 45 9.72 22.55 -1.48
C ASP A 45 10.26 21.65 -0.35
N GLY A 46 11.43 22.01 0.19
CA GLY A 46 12.14 21.24 1.22
C GLY A 46 12.87 19.98 0.73
N PHE A 47 13.11 19.84 -0.58
CA PHE A 47 13.92 18.77 -1.18
C PHE A 47 15.30 19.29 -1.62
N PRO A 48 16.39 18.86 -0.96
CA PRO A 48 17.74 19.14 -1.45
C PRO A 48 18.06 18.34 -2.72
N LEU A 49 18.48 19.04 -3.78
CA LEU A 49 18.74 18.48 -5.11
C LEU A 49 20.25 18.33 -5.38
N PHE A 50 20.92 17.38 -4.73
CA PHE A 50 22.33 17.07 -4.97
C PHE A 50 22.60 16.45 -6.36
N THR A 51 21.56 16.11 -7.10
CA THR A 51 21.64 15.81 -8.55
C THR A 51 21.84 17.05 -9.43
N LYS A 52 21.70 18.25 -8.86
CA LYS A 52 21.72 19.55 -9.56
C LYS A 52 22.64 20.56 -8.88
N ILE A 53 23.86 20.12 -8.56
CA ILE A 53 24.89 20.99 -7.98
C ILE A 53 25.32 22.06 -9.00
N ILE A 54 25.28 23.33 -8.59
CA ILE A 54 25.69 24.50 -9.38
C ILE A 54 27.03 25.01 -8.83
N LYS A 55 27.90 25.55 -9.69
CA LYS A 55 29.19 26.14 -9.28
C LYS A 55 29.09 27.67 -9.24
N ASN A 56 29.59 28.28 -8.17
CA ASN A 56 29.86 29.72 -8.05
C ASN A 56 28.70 30.67 -8.40
N ASN A 57 27.45 30.22 -8.36
CA ASN A 57 26.32 31.06 -8.75
C ASN A 57 25.09 30.78 -7.88
N ILE A 58 24.57 31.83 -7.24
CA ILE A 58 23.27 31.82 -6.58
C ILE A 58 22.39 32.73 -7.42
N ASN A 59 21.50 32.14 -8.22
CA ASN A 59 20.58 32.87 -9.08
C ASN A 59 19.15 32.40 -8.80
N ILE A 60 18.29 33.32 -8.37
CA ILE A 60 16.87 33.04 -8.10
C ILE A 60 16.14 32.64 -9.39
N ASP A 61 16.49 33.21 -10.54
CA ASP A 61 15.90 32.83 -11.82
C ASP A 61 16.26 31.40 -12.20
N GLU A 62 17.48 30.96 -11.86
CA GLU A 62 17.91 29.57 -12.06
C GLU A 62 17.16 28.62 -11.12
N LEU A 63 16.91 29.01 -9.86
CA LEU A 63 16.08 28.25 -8.92
C LEU A 63 14.66 28.07 -9.46
N ALA A 64 14.05 29.13 -9.99
CA ALA A 64 12.73 29.08 -10.60
C ALA A 64 12.69 28.21 -11.86
N ALA A 65 13.73 28.29 -12.72
CA ALA A 65 13.86 27.42 -13.89
C ALA A 65 13.96 25.94 -13.50
N ILE A 66 14.79 25.61 -12.50
CA ILE A 66 14.90 24.23 -11.97
C ILE A 66 13.54 23.78 -11.41
N LYS A 67 12.84 24.65 -10.68
CA LYS A 67 11.50 24.31 -10.17
C LYS A 67 10.55 23.96 -11.30
N ASN A 68 10.47 24.78 -12.34
CA ASN A 68 9.59 24.54 -13.49
C ASN A 68 9.96 23.27 -14.29
N ASP A 69 11.25 22.96 -14.42
CA ASP A 69 11.72 21.78 -15.16
C ASP A 69 11.40 20.46 -14.43
N PHE A 70 11.62 20.45 -13.11
CA PHE A 70 11.53 19.23 -12.30
C PHE A 70 10.18 19.04 -11.62
N PHE A 71 9.53 20.11 -11.21
CA PHE A 71 8.24 20.10 -10.52
C PHE A 71 7.19 20.71 -11.46
N ILE A 72 6.24 19.89 -11.89
CA ILE A 72 5.12 20.37 -12.70
C ILE A 72 3.97 20.81 -11.81
N SER A 73 3.00 21.52 -12.39
CA SER A 73 1.78 21.86 -11.67
C SER A 73 1.07 20.58 -11.17
N ASN A 74 0.38 20.69 -10.03
CA ASN A 74 -0.41 19.57 -9.50
C ASN A 74 -1.50 19.12 -10.49
N GLU A 75 -2.00 20.03 -11.32
CA GLU A 75 -3.01 19.76 -12.35
C GLU A 75 -2.42 18.87 -13.45
N ASP A 76 -1.25 19.22 -13.98
CA ASP A 76 -0.56 18.41 -14.99
C ASP A 76 -0.20 17.03 -14.47
N TYR A 77 0.27 16.94 -13.22
CA TYR A 77 0.58 15.64 -12.62
C TYR A 77 -0.69 14.82 -12.40
N SER A 78 -1.80 15.45 -11.97
CA SER A 78 -3.09 14.78 -11.81
C SER A 78 -3.63 14.25 -13.15
N GLN A 79 -3.46 15.00 -14.25
CA GLN A 79 -3.83 14.53 -15.59
C GLN A 79 -2.93 13.39 -16.07
N PHE A 80 -1.62 13.49 -15.88
CA PHE A 80 -0.68 12.39 -16.16
C PHE A 80 -1.05 11.12 -15.39
N PHE A 81 -1.40 11.29 -14.11
CA PHE A 81 -1.82 10.21 -13.23
C PHE A 81 -3.16 9.62 -13.66
N ALA A 82 -4.15 10.44 -13.98
CA ALA A 82 -5.44 10.02 -14.55
C ALA A 82 -5.27 9.25 -15.88
N GLY A 83 -4.33 9.68 -16.73
CA GLY A 83 -3.96 8.97 -17.95
C GLY A 83 -3.23 7.64 -17.70
N LYS A 84 -2.46 7.51 -16.61
CA LYS A 84 -1.90 6.21 -16.19
C LYS A 84 -2.98 5.28 -15.63
N LEU A 85 -3.91 5.82 -14.85
CA LEU A 85 -5.11 5.14 -14.34
C LEU A 85 -5.94 4.56 -15.49
N SER A 86 -6.31 5.37 -16.48
CA SER A 86 -7.12 4.92 -17.61
C SER A 86 -6.45 3.82 -18.47
N ARG A 87 -5.11 3.79 -18.51
CA ARG A 87 -4.33 2.75 -19.18
C ARG A 87 -4.01 1.55 -18.27
N TYR A 88 -4.36 1.61 -16.99
CA TYR A 88 -4.03 0.61 -15.97
C TYR A 88 -2.55 0.23 -15.98
N THR A 89 -1.64 1.21 -16.08
CA THR A 89 -0.19 0.95 -16.10
C THR A 89 0.30 0.76 -14.66
N LEU A 90 0.26 -0.48 -14.18
CA LEU A 90 0.70 -0.87 -12.83
C LEU A 90 2.20 -1.11 -12.80
N ASP A 91 2.79 -0.96 -11.61
CA ASP A 91 4.19 -1.29 -11.35
C ASP A 91 4.19 -2.46 -10.34
N PRO A 92 4.45 -3.70 -10.80
CA PRO A 92 4.35 -4.86 -9.94
C PRO A 92 5.28 -4.83 -8.73
N TYR A 93 6.46 -4.22 -8.87
CA TYR A 93 7.43 -4.12 -7.78
C TYR A 93 7.00 -3.09 -6.74
N VAL A 94 6.36 -1.99 -7.15
CA VAL A 94 5.78 -1.02 -6.20
C VAL A 94 4.67 -1.67 -5.38
N ALA A 95 3.74 -2.34 -6.07
CA ALA A 95 2.62 -3.01 -5.42
C ALA A 95 3.08 -4.11 -4.46
N PHE A 96 4.11 -4.87 -4.83
CA PHE A 96 4.60 -5.99 -4.04
C PHE A 96 5.61 -5.62 -2.94
N HIS A 97 6.24 -4.44 -2.99
CA HIS A 97 7.27 -4.02 -2.02
C HIS A 97 6.88 -4.23 -0.54
N PRO A 98 5.65 -3.91 -0.10
CA PRO A 98 5.23 -4.14 1.29
C PRO A 98 5.04 -5.63 1.65
N PHE A 99 4.86 -6.51 0.67
CA PHE A 99 4.60 -7.93 0.87
C PHE A 99 5.85 -8.81 0.69
N ASN A 100 6.90 -8.24 0.08
CA ASN A 100 8.20 -8.88 -0.14
C ASN A 100 8.82 -9.39 1.19
N GLU A 101 9.41 -10.59 1.15
CA GLU A 101 10.19 -11.19 2.23
C GLU A 101 11.26 -10.26 2.82
N SER A 102 11.92 -9.43 2.02
CA SER A 102 13.01 -8.57 2.51
C SER A 102 12.51 -7.47 3.46
N THR A 103 11.44 -6.78 3.07
CA THR A 103 10.75 -5.78 3.91
C THR A 103 10.28 -6.42 5.22
N ARG A 104 9.68 -7.61 5.09
CA ARG A 104 9.12 -8.37 6.21
C ARG A 104 10.19 -8.88 7.17
N THR A 105 11.34 -9.27 6.64
CA THR A 105 12.50 -9.68 7.43
C THR A 105 13.07 -8.50 8.21
N PHE A 106 13.19 -7.31 7.62
CA PHE A 106 13.59 -6.12 8.37
C PHE A 106 12.61 -5.78 9.50
N GLY A 107 11.30 -5.95 9.27
CA GLY A 107 10.25 -5.75 10.28
C GLY A 107 10.50 -6.51 11.60
N SER A 108 11.24 -7.60 11.56
CA SER A 108 11.64 -8.36 12.75
C SER A 108 12.64 -7.66 13.67
N LEU A 109 13.45 -6.74 13.13
CA LEU A 109 14.45 -5.97 13.88
C LEU A 109 13.83 -4.78 14.61
N VAL A 110 12.65 -4.33 14.19
CA VAL A 110 12.02 -3.12 14.70
C VAL A 110 11.87 -3.11 16.22
N PRO A 111 11.44 -4.19 16.91
CA PRO A 111 11.35 -4.18 18.38
C PRO A 111 12.70 -3.92 19.06
N THR A 112 13.79 -4.47 18.51
CA THR A 112 15.15 -4.26 19.02
C THR A 112 15.63 -2.84 18.70
N LEU A 113 15.40 -2.37 17.47
CA LEU A 113 15.73 -1.00 17.05
C LEU A 113 15.03 0.05 17.91
N LYS A 114 13.74 -0.13 18.23
CA LYS A 114 12.98 0.78 19.11
C LYS A 114 13.57 0.90 20.51
N ARG A 115 14.23 -0.15 21.02
CA ARG A 115 14.93 -0.13 22.33
C ARG A 115 16.33 0.46 22.24
N PHE A 116 16.94 0.31 21.08
CA PHE A 116 18.31 0.75 20.81
C PHE A 116 18.41 2.24 20.49
N LEU A 117 17.44 2.76 19.73
CA LEU A 117 17.39 4.13 19.26
C LEU A 117 17.00 5.09 20.37
N LYS A 118 17.65 6.24 20.39
CA LYS A 118 17.29 7.41 21.20
C LYS A 118 16.52 8.42 20.34
N LYS A 119 15.79 9.31 21.01
CA LYS A 119 15.13 10.43 20.35
C LYS A 119 16.15 11.24 19.55
N ASN A 120 15.76 11.64 18.34
CA ASN A 120 16.55 12.37 17.35
C ASN A 120 17.75 11.61 16.74
N ASP A 121 17.93 10.32 17.04
CA ASP A 121 18.87 9.51 16.26
C ASP A 121 18.47 9.53 14.78
N VAL A 122 19.46 9.55 13.88
CA VAL A 122 19.25 9.59 12.44
C VAL A 122 19.20 8.17 11.87
N ILE A 123 18.16 7.91 11.07
CA ILE A 123 18.02 6.70 10.25
C ILE A 123 18.11 7.11 8.79
N VAL A 124 19.02 6.48 8.04
CA VAL A 124 19.14 6.66 6.59
C VAL A 124 18.46 5.53 5.86
N ASP A 125 17.59 5.87 4.92
CA ASP A 125 17.03 4.96 3.92
C ASP A 125 17.73 5.19 2.58
N CYS A 126 18.49 4.20 2.11
CA CYS A 126 19.44 4.42 1.02
C CYS A 126 18.80 4.40 -0.37
N ASN A 127 17.59 3.85 -0.53
CA ASN A 127 17.00 3.66 -1.85
C ASN A 127 15.48 3.74 -1.83
N ASN A 128 14.95 4.95 -1.66
CA ASN A 128 13.52 5.20 -1.70
C ASN A 128 13.06 5.55 -3.10
N TRP A 129 13.01 4.56 -3.99
CA TRP A 129 12.65 4.78 -5.38
C TRP A 129 11.14 4.96 -5.59
N ASN A 130 10.31 4.42 -4.67
CA ASN A 130 8.85 4.46 -4.76
C ASN A 130 8.14 5.20 -3.61
N GLY A 131 8.84 5.66 -2.58
CA GLY A 131 8.26 6.44 -1.48
C GLY A 131 7.95 5.62 -0.22
N PHE A 132 7.81 4.30 -0.32
CA PHE A 132 7.30 3.46 0.78
C PHE A 132 8.27 3.27 1.94
N THR A 133 9.55 2.98 1.70
CA THR A 133 10.48 2.69 2.79
C THR A 133 10.73 3.91 3.67
N GLY A 134 10.83 5.10 3.07
CA GLY A 134 10.95 6.35 3.82
C GLY A 134 9.73 6.59 4.72
N GLU A 135 8.53 6.42 4.19
CA GLU A 135 7.26 6.59 4.92
C GLU A 135 7.10 5.56 6.03
N TRP A 136 7.31 4.29 5.71
CA TRP A 136 7.22 3.21 6.65
C TRP A 136 8.19 3.39 7.81
N LEU A 137 9.44 3.76 7.55
CA LEU A 137 10.43 4.04 8.58
C LEU A 137 10.01 5.24 9.43
N ALA A 138 9.51 6.32 8.82
CA ALA A 138 9.07 7.51 9.53
C ALA A 138 7.90 7.26 10.47
N GLY A 139 6.89 6.50 10.02
CA GLY A 139 5.77 6.09 10.87
C GLY A 139 6.14 5.04 11.91
N THR A 140 7.15 4.21 11.65
CA THR A 140 7.64 3.20 12.60
C THR A 140 8.50 3.80 13.71
N PHE A 141 9.27 4.85 13.40
CA PHE A 141 10.25 5.52 14.25
C PHE A 141 9.97 7.03 14.36
N PRO A 142 8.83 7.44 14.95
CA PRO A 142 8.37 8.84 14.93
C PRO A 142 9.27 9.80 15.73
N ASP A 143 10.09 9.28 16.65
CA ASP A 143 11.03 10.07 17.46
C ASP A 143 12.41 10.22 16.79
N GLN A 144 12.65 9.56 15.66
CA GLN A 144 13.91 9.61 14.92
C GLN A 144 13.78 10.53 13.70
N ILE A 145 14.92 10.99 13.18
CA ILE A 145 14.99 11.71 11.91
C ILE A 145 15.25 10.70 10.80
N ILE A 146 14.35 10.63 9.83
CA ILE A 146 14.48 9.75 8.67
C ILE A 146 15.00 10.58 7.48
N ILE A 147 16.17 10.21 6.98
CA ILE A 147 16.74 10.79 5.77
C ILE A 147 16.71 9.73 4.68
N SER A 148 16.01 10.01 3.60
CA SER A 148 15.70 9.05 2.56
C SER A 148 16.28 9.51 1.23
N PHE A 149 17.14 8.68 0.64
CA PHE A 149 17.76 8.97 -0.64
C PHE A 149 16.90 8.46 -1.77
N TRP A 150 16.62 9.35 -2.72
CA TRP A 150 16.25 8.94 -4.05
C TRP A 150 17.49 9.02 -4.95
N HIS A 151 17.86 7.88 -5.52
CA HIS A 151 18.90 7.80 -6.55
C HIS A 151 18.27 7.87 -7.93
N ASN A 152 18.85 8.69 -8.81
CA ASN A 152 18.40 9.03 -10.17
C ASN A 152 17.99 7.84 -11.08
N HIS A 153 16.83 7.24 -10.80
CA HIS A 153 16.29 6.08 -11.51
C HIS A 153 14.93 6.38 -12.11
N THR A 154 14.54 5.57 -13.09
CA THR A 154 13.20 5.47 -13.68
C THR A 154 12.16 4.93 -12.69
N GLY A 155 12.25 5.32 -11.42
CA GLY A 155 11.26 4.99 -10.40
C GLY A 155 9.91 5.65 -10.71
N PRO A 156 8.81 5.13 -10.13
CA PRO A 156 7.45 5.54 -10.46
C PRO A 156 7.17 6.99 -10.05
N LEU A 157 7.90 7.52 -9.05
CA LEU A 157 7.73 8.87 -8.54
C LEU A 157 8.60 9.87 -9.32
N GLY A 158 9.93 9.73 -9.28
CA GLY A 158 10.85 10.77 -9.76
C GLY A 158 10.59 12.13 -9.09
N TYR A 159 11.22 13.21 -9.59
CA TYR A 159 11.03 14.56 -9.02
C TYR A 159 9.56 14.96 -8.91
N LYS A 160 8.81 14.78 -10.00
CA LYS A 160 7.40 15.17 -10.11
C LYS A 160 6.51 14.40 -9.15
N GLY A 161 6.70 13.09 -9.05
CA GLY A 161 5.90 12.25 -8.15
C GLY A 161 6.23 12.49 -6.69
N PHE A 162 7.48 12.72 -6.32
CA PHE A 162 7.82 13.12 -4.95
C PHE A 162 7.24 14.50 -4.60
N ASN A 163 7.31 15.47 -5.52
CA ASN A 163 6.68 16.76 -5.31
C ASN A 163 5.16 16.63 -5.13
N TYR A 164 4.51 15.82 -5.96
CA TYR A 164 3.07 15.62 -5.87
C TYR A 164 2.64 14.83 -4.63
N TRP A 165 3.29 13.70 -4.32
CA TRP A 165 2.84 12.77 -3.27
C TRP A 165 3.46 13.03 -1.88
N GLN A 166 4.65 13.62 -1.82
CA GLN A 166 5.46 13.70 -0.60
C GLN A 166 6.17 15.04 -0.44
N LYS A 167 5.53 16.14 -0.88
CA LYS A 167 6.02 17.48 -0.52
C LYS A 167 6.09 17.60 0.99
N LEU A 168 6.95 18.50 1.48
CA LEU A 168 7.25 18.58 2.91
C LEU A 168 6.01 18.74 3.81
N THR A 169 4.94 19.37 3.33
CA THR A 169 3.69 19.56 4.08
C THR A 169 2.75 18.36 4.08
N GLU A 170 3.01 17.34 3.26
CA GLU A 170 2.14 16.17 3.09
C GLU A 170 2.78 14.84 3.51
N ARG A 171 4.09 14.84 3.77
CA ARG A 171 4.81 13.67 4.30
C ARG A 171 5.01 13.77 5.82
N PRO A 172 5.39 12.68 6.52
CA PRO A 172 5.71 12.72 7.93
C PRO A 172 6.74 13.79 8.26
N ARG A 173 6.51 14.51 9.37
CA ARG A 173 7.35 15.67 9.75
C ARG A 173 8.83 15.31 9.99
N ASN A 174 9.09 14.03 10.29
CA ASN A 174 10.41 13.47 10.51
C ASN A 174 11.02 12.80 9.28
N LEU A 175 10.35 12.81 8.13
CA LEU A 175 10.86 12.31 6.86
C LEU A 175 11.43 13.43 5.99
N PHE A 176 12.68 13.28 5.58
CA PHE A 176 13.36 14.19 4.66
C PHE A 176 13.89 13.41 3.46
N ILE A 177 13.59 13.88 2.27
CA ILE A 177 13.95 13.21 1.02
C ILE A 177 15.01 14.04 0.32
N ILE A 178 16.11 13.39 -0.06
CA ILE A 178 17.24 14.00 -0.77
C ILE A 178 17.38 13.33 -2.14
N PHE A 179 17.46 14.16 -3.18
CA PHE A 179 17.75 13.70 -4.53
C PHE A 179 19.27 13.68 -4.73
N THR A 180 19.83 12.50 -4.98
CA THR A 180 21.28 12.32 -5.13
C THR A 180 21.61 11.33 -6.26
N SER A 181 22.85 11.31 -6.74
CA SER A 181 23.29 10.34 -7.74
C SER A 181 23.74 9.03 -7.08
N ARG A 182 23.62 7.90 -7.78
CA ARG A 182 24.05 6.58 -7.26
C ARG A 182 25.57 6.51 -7.05
N ASN A 183 26.33 7.32 -7.78
CA ASN A 183 27.80 7.29 -7.78
C ASN A 183 28.42 8.47 -7.01
N SER A 184 27.60 9.33 -6.40
CA SER A 184 28.11 10.42 -5.56
C SER A 184 28.26 9.96 -4.11
N SER A 185 29.14 10.65 -3.38
CA SER A 185 29.17 10.59 -1.92
C SER A 185 27.83 11.03 -1.34
N TRP A 186 27.35 10.35 -0.30
CA TRP A 186 26.13 10.71 0.41
C TRP A 186 26.33 12.05 1.15
N PRO A 187 25.42 13.02 1.01
CA PRO A 187 25.64 14.38 1.50
C PRO A 187 25.35 14.51 3.01
N LEU A 188 26.02 13.72 3.83
CA LEU A 188 25.86 13.67 5.29
C LEU A 188 27.22 13.72 5.98
N HIS A 189 27.27 14.27 7.18
CA HIS A 189 28.49 14.31 7.99
C HIS A 189 28.98 12.91 8.35
N LYS A 190 30.28 12.78 8.60
CA LYS A 190 30.87 11.53 9.11
C LYS A 190 30.28 11.19 10.48
N GLN A 191 30.07 9.89 10.72
CA GLN A 191 29.62 9.37 12.01
C GLN A 191 28.35 10.06 12.57
N SER A 192 27.46 10.51 11.69
CA SER A 192 26.24 11.25 12.05
C SER A 192 24.98 10.38 12.07
N VAL A 193 25.08 9.13 11.63
CA VAL A 193 23.95 8.25 11.40
C VAL A 193 23.98 7.07 12.35
N LYS A 194 22.83 6.74 12.94
CA LYS A 194 22.69 5.65 13.91
C LYS A 194 22.25 4.35 13.25
N VAL A 195 21.35 4.44 12.26
CA VAL A 195 20.86 3.27 11.51
C VAL A 195 20.91 3.54 10.01
N ILE A 196 21.37 2.56 9.25
CA ILE A 196 21.32 2.59 7.78
C ILE A 196 20.47 1.41 7.31
N HIS A 197 19.40 1.71 6.58
CA HIS A 197 18.55 0.77 5.87
C HIS A 197 18.88 0.85 4.38
N GLY A 198 19.52 -0.19 3.84
CA GLY A 198 19.94 -0.26 2.45
C GLY A 198 19.22 -1.36 1.69
N TYR A 199 17.90 -1.27 1.59
CA TYR A 199 17.11 -2.20 0.77
C TYR A 199 17.56 -2.16 -0.69
N ASP A 200 17.89 -3.34 -1.24
CA ASP A 200 18.05 -3.55 -2.68
C ASP A 200 19.09 -2.60 -3.33
N ILE A 201 20.13 -2.21 -2.59
CA ILE A 201 21.14 -1.24 -3.08
C ILE A 201 22.54 -1.85 -3.26
N LEU A 202 22.90 -2.84 -2.44
CA LEU A 202 24.28 -3.30 -2.36
C LEU A 202 24.75 -3.94 -3.68
N HIS A 203 23.91 -4.76 -4.33
CA HIS A 203 24.24 -5.44 -5.57
C HIS A 203 24.30 -4.50 -6.80
N HIS A 204 23.87 -3.24 -6.66
CA HIS A 204 23.96 -2.24 -7.73
C HIS A 204 25.27 -1.42 -7.71
N ASN A 205 25.83 -1.16 -6.53
CA ASN A 205 27.09 -0.43 -6.35
C ASN A 205 27.70 -0.71 -4.97
N HIS A 206 28.23 -1.92 -4.78
CA HIS A 206 28.67 -2.39 -3.46
C HIS A 206 29.79 -1.54 -2.87
N LEU A 207 30.80 -1.15 -3.65
CA LEU A 207 31.94 -0.35 -3.15
C LEU A 207 31.48 1.02 -2.64
N ASN A 208 30.81 1.82 -3.49
CA ASN A 208 30.37 3.16 -3.09
C ASN A 208 29.38 3.11 -1.91
N THR A 209 28.48 2.12 -1.90
CA THR A 209 27.51 1.94 -0.82
C THR A 209 28.21 1.64 0.52
N ILE A 210 29.17 0.72 0.53
CA ILE A 210 29.91 0.35 1.75
C ILE A 210 30.82 1.47 2.23
N GLU A 211 31.53 2.15 1.32
CA GLU A 211 32.37 3.30 1.66
C GLU A 211 31.56 4.44 2.28
N ASN A 212 30.43 4.80 1.67
CA ASN A 212 29.55 5.80 2.23
C ASN A 212 28.95 5.36 3.56
N SER A 213 28.48 4.11 3.67
CA SER A 213 27.94 3.57 4.91
C SER A 213 28.96 3.63 6.04
N PHE A 214 30.20 3.18 5.80
CA PHE A 214 31.29 3.25 6.75
C PHE A 214 31.60 4.70 7.17
N ARG A 215 31.57 5.63 6.22
CA ARG A 215 31.84 7.04 6.48
C ARG A 215 30.80 7.66 7.41
N ILE A 216 29.51 7.46 7.14
CA ILE A 216 28.43 8.16 7.84
C ILE A 216 27.96 7.45 9.12
N ILE A 217 28.13 6.12 9.22
CA ILE A 217 27.70 5.35 10.40
C ILE A 217 28.55 5.73 11.63
N ASP A 218 27.88 6.01 12.73
CA ASP A 218 28.52 6.06 14.04
C ASP A 218 29.00 4.66 14.44
N SER A 219 30.12 4.59 15.18
CA SER A 219 30.70 3.33 15.69
C SER A 219 29.73 2.54 16.58
N THR A 220 28.74 3.21 17.19
CA THR A 220 27.71 2.56 17.99
C THR A 220 26.44 2.28 17.19
N GLY A 221 26.45 2.35 15.86
CA GLY A 221 25.29 2.21 14.99
C GLY A 221 24.99 0.78 14.49
N VAL A 222 24.03 0.70 13.57
CA VAL A 222 23.60 -0.53 12.89
C VAL A 222 23.37 -0.26 11.40
N ILE A 223 23.81 -1.15 10.54
CA ILE A 223 23.57 -1.14 9.10
C ILE A 223 22.85 -2.43 8.75
N VAL A 224 21.82 -2.33 7.93
CA VAL A 224 21.06 -3.47 7.44
C VAL A 224 20.89 -3.33 5.93
N PHE A 225 21.32 -4.33 5.19
CA PHE A 225 21.10 -4.47 3.75
C PHE A 225 20.20 -5.68 3.49
N PRO A 226 18.86 -5.50 3.45
CA PRO A 226 17.94 -6.50 2.94
C PRO A 226 18.08 -6.65 1.42
N HIS A 227 17.71 -7.83 0.89
CA HIS A 227 17.69 -8.12 -0.54
C HIS A 227 19.05 -7.97 -1.24
N VAL A 228 20.04 -8.75 -0.80
CA VAL A 228 21.36 -8.83 -1.46
C VAL A 228 21.41 -10.07 -2.34
N HIS A 229 21.55 -9.95 -3.65
CA HIS A 229 21.78 -11.13 -4.50
C HIS A 229 23.13 -11.79 -4.19
N LEU A 230 23.08 -13.07 -3.82
CA LEU A 230 24.23 -13.93 -3.54
C LEU A 230 24.40 -14.95 -4.67
N ASN A 231 25.63 -15.31 -4.98
CA ASN A 231 25.96 -16.36 -5.96
C ASN A 231 26.35 -17.69 -5.28
N ASN A 232 25.98 -17.91 -4.02
CA ASN A 232 26.32 -19.11 -3.25
C ASN A 232 25.91 -20.42 -3.94
N SER A 233 24.79 -20.43 -4.67
CA SER A 233 24.31 -21.60 -5.41
C SER A 233 25.06 -21.87 -6.73
N THR A 234 26.16 -21.15 -7.00
CA THR A 234 26.96 -21.26 -8.22
C THR A 234 28.40 -21.66 -7.90
N PRO A 235 29.10 -22.39 -8.79
CA PRO A 235 30.48 -22.81 -8.53
C PRO A 235 31.44 -21.62 -8.55
N GLU A 236 32.37 -21.56 -7.58
CA GLU A 236 33.42 -20.55 -7.55
C GLU A 236 34.57 -20.88 -8.52
N PRO A 237 35.02 -19.93 -9.39
CA PRO A 237 34.46 -18.59 -9.61
C PRO A 237 33.26 -18.60 -10.58
N TYR A 238 32.20 -17.90 -10.20
CA TYR A 238 31.03 -17.69 -11.06
C TYR A 238 31.07 -16.34 -11.77
N PHE A 239 30.76 -16.33 -13.06
CA PHE A 239 30.63 -15.12 -13.88
C PHE A 239 29.29 -15.14 -14.61
N GLU A 240 28.38 -14.21 -14.28
CA GLU A 240 27.19 -13.92 -15.07
C GLU A 240 27.38 -12.63 -15.88
N ARG A 241 26.91 -12.60 -17.13
CA ARG A 241 26.89 -11.36 -17.92
C ARG A 241 25.84 -10.42 -17.34
N GLY A 242 26.27 -9.35 -16.63
CA GLY A 242 25.37 -8.26 -16.22
C GLY A 242 25.53 -7.74 -14.78
N GLY A 243 26.42 -8.32 -13.96
CA GLY A 243 26.70 -7.83 -12.61
C GLY A 243 27.82 -8.58 -11.90
N GLN A 244 28.24 -8.09 -10.73
CA GLN A 244 29.13 -8.81 -9.80
C GLN A 244 28.32 -9.23 -8.58
N TYR A 245 27.70 -10.40 -8.63
CA TYR A 245 27.18 -11.06 -7.43
C TYR A 245 28.35 -11.73 -6.71
N LEU A 246 28.39 -11.60 -5.39
CA LEU A 246 29.49 -12.07 -4.55
C LEU A 246 28.97 -13.11 -3.57
N HIS A 247 29.85 -14.06 -3.20
CA HIS A 247 29.48 -15.11 -2.26
C HIS A 247 29.29 -14.47 -0.89
N GLY A 248 28.39 -15.02 -0.08
CA GLY A 248 28.22 -14.59 1.30
C GLY A 248 29.51 -14.73 2.11
N SER A 249 30.33 -15.75 1.84
CA SER A 249 31.67 -15.92 2.42
C SER A 249 32.61 -14.75 2.06
N TYR A 250 32.59 -14.30 0.80
CA TYR A 250 33.35 -13.15 0.35
C TYR A 250 32.89 -11.87 1.05
N TYR A 251 31.58 -11.59 1.08
CA TYR A 251 31.03 -10.46 1.81
C TYR A 251 31.43 -10.51 3.29
N SER A 252 31.35 -11.68 3.93
CA SER A 252 31.70 -11.85 5.34
C SER A 252 33.15 -11.45 5.60
N ASN A 253 34.08 -12.05 4.85
CA ASN A 253 35.52 -11.80 5.00
C ASN A 253 35.87 -10.32 4.76
N TRP A 254 35.34 -9.75 3.68
CA TRP A 254 35.59 -8.35 3.33
C TRP A 254 35.02 -7.39 4.38
N LEU A 255 33.75 -7.53 4.74
CA LEU A 255 33.07 -6.62 5.66
C LEU A 255 33.60 -6.75 7.08
N ILE A 256 33.92 -7.95 7.57
CA ILE A 256 34.55 -8.13 8.90
C ILE A 256 35.86 -7.35 8.95
N LYS A 257 36.73 -7.51 7.94
CA LYS A 257 37.99 -6.78 7.88
C LYS A 257 37.76 -5.28 7.82
N TYR A 258 36.85 -4.81 6.97
CA TYR A 258 36.60 -3.39 6.74
C TYR A 258 35.99 -2.69 7.97
N PHE A 259 35.00 -3.33 8.62
CA PHE A 259 34.30 -2.77 9.78
C PHE A 259 34.95 -3.10 11.13
N SER A 260 35.99 -3.94 11.16
CA SER A 260 36.84 -4.12 12.35
C SER A 260 37.44 -2.80 12.85
N LEU A 261 37.71 -1.86 11.93
CA LEU A 261 38.21 -0.52 12.25
C LEU A 261 37.24 0.30 13.12
N LYS A 262 35.95 -0.07 13.17
CA LYS A 262 34.91 0.52 14.02
C LYS A 262 34.43 -0.41 15.14
N ASN A 263 35.08 -1.56 15.34
CA ASN A 263 34.67 -2.59 16.30
C ASN A 263 33.21 -3.06 16.11
N MET A 264 32.75 -3.17 14.85
CA MET A 264 31.42 -3.66 14.54
C MET A 264 31.46 -5.13 14.12
N HIS A 265 30.39 -5.85 14.47
CA HIS A 265 30.13 -7.22 14.06
C HIS A 265 29.48 -7.24 12.68
N VAL A 266 29.67 -8.34 11.96
CA VAL A 266 29.01 -8.60 10.68
C VAL A 266 28.29 -9.93 10.77
N ALA A 267 27.04 -9.96 10.32
CA ALA A 267 26.27 -11.17 10.12
C ALA A 267 25.65 -11.18 8.73
N ILE A 268 25.67 -12.34 8.10
CA ILE A 268 25.07 -12.59 6.78
C ILE A 268 24.11 -13.76 6.96
N HIS A 269 22.91 -13.64 6.41
CA HIS A 269 21.88 -14.65 6.48
C HIS A 269 21.22 -14.86 5.13
N GLY A 270 20.62 -16.02 4.94
CA GLY A 270 19.62 -16.22 3.90
C GLY A 270 18.30 -15.51 4.25
N GLU A 271 17.79 -14.70 3.32
CA GLU A 271 16.56 -13.93 3.53
C GLU A 271 15.34 -14.84 3.70
N ALA A 272 15.25 -15.90 2.89
CA ALA A 272 14.17 -16.87 2.96
C ALA A 272 14.13 -17.56 4.33
N LYS A 273 15.29 -17.95 4.86
CA LYS A 273 15.41 -18.54 6.19
C LYS A 273 14.91 -17.59 7.28
N LEU A 274 15.33 -16.33 7.27
CA LEU A 274 14.90 -15.34 8.26
C LEU A 274 13.39 -15.09 8.16
N PHE A 275 12.86 -15.00 6.95
CA PHE A 275 11.44 -14.84 6.71
C PHE A 275 10.62 -16.02 7.27
N GLU A 276 11.04 -17.27 7.04
CA GLU A 276 10.35 -18.45 7.60
C GLU A 276 10.41 -18.47 9.14
N GLN A 277 11.57 -18.14 9.73
CA GLN A 277 11.73 -18.06 11.19
C GLN A 277 10.82 -16.99 11.80
N HIS A 278 10.76 -15.83 11.15
CA HIS A 278 9.92 -14.71 11.54
C HIS A 278 8.42 -15.07 11.56
N LEU A 279 7.99 -15.93 10.64
CA LEU A 279 6.60 -16.37 10.54
C LEU A 279 6.26 -17.53 11.47
N ALA A 280 7.23 -18.43 11.69
CA ALA A 280 7.03 -19.62 12.51
C ALA A 280 7.16 -19.32 14.01
N THR A 281 8.00 -18.36 14.37
CA THR A 281 8.38 -18.09 15.75
C THR A 281 8.54 -16.60 15.99
N SER A 282 8.44 -16.17 17.25
CA SER A 282 8.84 -14.81 17.65
C SER A 282 10.36 -14.66 17.84
N GLN A 283 11.15 -15.69 17.56
CA GLN A 283 12.58 -15.74 17.84
C GLN A 283 13.38 -16.04 16.57
N ILE A 284 14.09 -15.03 16.08
CA ILE A 284 14.98 -15.19 14.92
C ILE A 284 16.38 -15.53 15.41
N ASN A 285 16.99 -16.53 14.78
CA ASN A 285 18.38 -16.86 15.02
C ASN A 285 19.29 -15.94 14.21
N TRP A 286 19.86 -14.93 14.88
CA TRP A 286 20.83 -13.99 14.31
C TRP A 286 22.27 -14.53 14.26
N LEU A 287 22.47 -15.84 14.28
CA LEU A 287 23.79 -16.45 14.01
C LEU A 287 24.11 -16.35 12.51
N SER A 288 25.25 -15.74 12.18
CA SER A 288 25.68 -15.58 10.79
C SER A 288 25.86 -16.92 10.08
N GLU A 289 25.36 -17.01 8.86
CA GLU A 289 25.43 -18.15 7.95
C GLU A 289 25.80 -17.66 6.55
N PRO A 290 27.08 -17.30 6.31
CA PRO A 290 27.51 -16.75 5.03
C PRO A 290 27.46 -17.78 3.88
N ASP A 291 27.49 -19.07 4.18
CA ASP A 291 27.40 -20.18 3.21
C ASP A 291 25.95 -20.68 3.06
N THR A 292 24.99 -19.75 2.99
CA THR A 292 23.58 -20.05 2.75
C THR A 292 23.32 -20.49 1.32
N ASP A 293 22.36 -21.37 1.07
CA ASP A 293 21.92 -21.75 -0.28
C ASP A 293 20.93 -20.75 -0.89
N ASP A 294 20.50 -19.74 -0.12
CA ASP A 294 19.53 -18.74 -0.55
C ASP A 294 20.13 -17.74 -1.56
N TYR A 295 19.40 -17.50 -2.66
CA TYR A 295 19.77 -16.49 -3.66
C TYR A 295 19.71 -15.06 -3.11
N ASN A 296 18.72 -14.76 -2.24
CA ASN A 296 18.61 -13.47 -1.57
C ASN A 296 19.20 -13.56 -0.16
N GLY A 297 20.18 -12.71 0.10
CA GLY A 297 20.84 -12.54 1.38
C GLY A 297 20.34 -11.32 2.15
N PHE A 298 20.60 -11.35 3.46
CA PHE A 298 20.34 -10.28 4.40
C PHE A 298 21.62 -10.02 5.20
N ILE A 299 22.21 -8.83 5.04
CA ILE A 299 23.48 -8.47 5.68
C ILE A 299 23.22 -7.46 6.80
N MET A 300 23.77 -7.72 7.98
CA MET A 300 23.70 -6.83 9.14
C MET A 300 25.09 -6.52 9.65
N ILE A 301 25.37 -5.24 9.90
CA ILE A 301 26.63 -4.76 10.50
C ILE A 301 26.27 -3.96 11.73
N TYR A 302 26.76 -4.32 12.92
CA TYR A 302 26.19 -3.81 14.16
C TYR A 302 27.20 -3.75 15.30
N CYS A 303 27.01 -2.79 16.21
CA CYS A 303 27.85 -2.64 17.39
C CYS A 303 27.57 -3.71 18.46
N GLU A 304 28.49 -3.87 19.43
CA GLU A 304 28.34 -4.81 20.55
C GLU A 304 27.07 -4.55 21.37
N GLN A 305 26.70 -3.28 21.57
CA GLN A 305 25.47 -2.95 22.31
C GLN A 305 24.22 -3.53 21.63
N PHE A 306 24.15 -3.48 20.30
CA PHE A 306 23.03 -4.04 19.56
C PHE A 306 23.02 -5.57 19.64
N LYS A 307 24.21 -6.20 19.58
CA LYS A 307 24.37 -7.65 19.77
C LYS A 307 23.77 -8.11 21.10
N LEU A 308 24.12 -7.42 22.19
CA LEU A 308 23.60 -7.73 23.53
C LEU A 308 22.07 -7.62 23.58
N LEU A 309 21.48 -6.64 22.89
CA LEU A 309 20.01 -6.51 22.81
C LEU A 309 19.37 -7.65 22.01
N LEU A 310 19.99 -8.09 20.90
CA LEU A 310 19.53 -9.23 20.13
C LEU A 310 19.55 -10.51 20.98
N ASP A 311 20.60 -10.73 21.76
CA ASP A 311 20.74 -11.92 22.61
C ASP A 311 19.80 -11.88 23.83
N GLN A 312 19.57 -10.71 24.44
CA GLN A 312 18.55 -10.54 25.49
C GLN A 312 17.12 -10.81 25.00
N TYR A 313 16.85 -10.55 23.73
CA TYR A 313 15.56 -10.88 23.13
C TYR A 313 15.37 -12.40 22.99
N LYS A 314 16.46 -13.16 22.81
CA LYS A 314 16.42 -14.63 22.84
C LYS A 314 16.10 -15.18 24.24
N SER A 315 16.60 -14.54 25.31
CA SER A 315 16.50 -15.06 26.68
C SER A 315 15.20 -14.70 27.41
N ASN A 316 14.51 -13.61 27.04
CA ASN A 316 13.22 -13.21 27.66
C ASN A 316 12.03 -13.99 27.06
N LEU A 317 11.94 -15.27 27.44
CA LEU A 317 10.95 -16.30 27.06
C LEU A 317 9.50 -16.04 27.50
N SER A 318 9.18 -14.90 28.10
CA SER A 318 7.85 -14.61 28.66
C SER A 318 6.97 -13.71 27.78
N ILE A 319 7.46 -13.23 26.63
CA ILE A 319 6.62 -12.49 25.67
C ILE A 319 5.79 -13.50 24.84
N LYS A 320 4.91 -14.25 25.52
CA LYS A 320 3.82 -15.05 24.91
C LYS A 320 2.78 -14.18 24.16
N LYS A 321 2.92 -12.85 24.18
CA LYS A 321 1.85 -11.93 23.82
C LYS A 321 1.82 -11.53 22.34
N TYR A 322 2.92 -11.66 21.60
CA TYR A 322 2.96 -11.32 20.18
C TYR A 322 3.30 -12.56 19.36
N LYS A 323 2.29 -13.40 19.10
CA LYS A 323 2.37 -14.46 18.08
C LYS A 323 2.58 -13.92 16.66
N GLN A 324 2.49 -12.60 16.47
CA GLN A 324 2.67 -11.93 15.19
C GLN A 324 3.45 -10.62 15.40
N PRO A 325 4.68 -10.49 14.90
CA PRO A 325 5.48 -9.27 15.00
C PRO A 325 4.82 -8.05 14.32
N TYR A 326 4.00 -8.23 13.29
CA TYR A 326 3.29 -7.12 12.60
C TYR A 326 2.30 -6.38 13.48
N ILE A 327 1.65 -7.06 14.44
CA ILE A 327 0.73 -6.40 15.37
C ILE A 327 1.53 -5.47 16.31
N ALA A 328 2.77 -5.81 16.65
CA ALA A 328 3.65 -4.94 17.44
C ALA A 328 4.17 -3.71 16.66
N LEU A 329 4.00 -3.71 15.33
CA LEU A 329 4.29 -2.57 14.45
C LEU A 329 3.07 -1.65 14.28
N THR A 330 1.87 -2.14 14.63
CA THR A 330 0.66 -1.33 14.51
C THR A 330 0.56 -0.28 15.61
N ASN A 331 0.27 0.94 15.20
CA ASN A 331 -0.11 2.06 16.04
C ASN A 331 -1.48 2.61 15.58
N GLU A 332 -2.02 3.59 16.29
CA GLU A 332 -3.31 4.21 15.93
C GLU A 332 -3.30 4.88 14.54
N GLN A 333 -2.11 5.14 14.00
CA GLN A 333 -1.91 5.72 12.67
C GLN A 333 -1.72 4.67 11.57
N SER A 334 -1.73 3.37 11.91
CA SER A 334 -1.51 2.31 10.93
C SER A 334 -2.68 2.18 9.96
N ARG A 335 -2.35 2.06 8.69
CA ARG A 335 -3.24 1.77 7.58
C ARG A 335 -3.04 0.33 7.12
N TYR A 336 -4.06 -0.27 6.52
CA TYR A 336 -3.97 -1.62 5.98
C TYR A 336 -3.82 -1.56 4.47
N LEU A 337 -2.76 -2.18 3.96
CA LEU A 337 -2.57 -2.39 2.53
C LEU A 337 -3.16 -3.75 2.16
N ILE A 338 -3.89 -3.82 1.06
CA ILE A 338 -4.44 -5.07 0.52
C ILE A 338 -3.38 -5.75 -0.33
N ASN A 339 -3.22 -7.07 -0.18
CA ASN A 339 -2.22 -7.84 -0.91
C ASN A 339 -2.59 -7.99 -2.39
N PRO A 340 -1.81 -7.41 -3.33
CA PRO A 340 -2.13 -7.41 -4.76
C PRO A 340 -2.15 -8.79 -5.41
N LEU A 341 -1.62 -9.82 -4.74
CA LEU A 341 -1.54 -11.19 -5.27
C LEU A 341 -2.73 -12.07 -4.86
N ILE A 342 -3.73 -11.50 -4.20
CA ILE A 342 -4.91 -12.22 -3.73
C ILE A 342 -6.13 -11.62 -4.42
N ILE A 343 -6.91 -12.46 -5.10
CA ILE A 343 -8.23 -12.11 -5.62
C ILE A 343 -9.29 -12.48 -4.60
N VAL A 344 -10.18 -11.52 -4.33
CA VAL A 344 -11.39 -11.72 -3.54
C VAL A 344 -12.58 -11.74 -4.47
N ASN A 345 -13.30 -12.85 -4.50
CA ASN A 345 -14.59 -12.94 -5.18
C ASN A 345 -15.70 -12.61 -4.17
N PRO A 346 -16.34 -11.43 -4.27
CA PRO A 346 -17.37 -10.99 -3.32
C PRO A 346 -18.66 -11.80 -3.41
N LEU A 347 -18.89 -12.53 -4.50
CA LEU A 347 -20.11 -13.31 -4.73
C LEU A 347 -20.02 -14.68 -4.08
N THR A 348 -18.86 -15.30 -4.22
CA THR A 348 -18.59 -16.61 -3.63
C THR A 348 -18.02 -16.49 -2.22
N MET A 349 -17.63 -15.30 -1.79
CA MET A 349 -16.95 -15.04 -0.52
C MET A 349 -15.64 -15.83 -0.39
N HIS A 350 -14.90 -16.02 -1.49
CA HIS A 350 -13.62 -16.72 -1.49
C HIS A 350 -12.47 -15.78 -1.84
N ALA A 351 -11.40 -15.88 -1.05
CA ALA A 351 -10.10 -15.30 -1.35
C ALA A 351 -9.15 -16.41 -1.84
N GLN A 352 -8.41 -16.15 -2.91
CA GLN A 352 -7.44 -17.10 -3.48
C GLN A 352 -6.27 -16.37 -4.13
N ILE A 353 -5.19 -17.09 -4.43
CA ILE A 353 -4.05 -16.54 -5.15
C ILE A 353 -4.49 -16.14 -6.55
N ASP A 354 -4.23 -14.89 -6.92
CA ASP A 354 -4.47 -14.40 -8.28
C ASP A 354 -3.20 -14.56 -9.12
N LYS A 355 -3.22 -15.55 -10.00
CA LYS A 355 -2.15 -15.79 -10.97
C LYS A 355 -2.06 -14.70 -12.03
N GLN A 356 -3.16 -14.02 -12.31
CA GLN A 356 -3.27 -12.95 -13.30
C GLN A 356 -3.11 -11.55 -12.69
N ALA A 357 -2.86 -11.47 -11.38
CA ALA A 357 -2.61 -10.23 -10.67
C ALA A 357 -1.57 -9.37 -11.41
N LEU A 358 -1.73 -8.05 -11.29
CA LEU A 358 -0.77 -7.08 -11.83
C LEU A 358 -0.53 -7.29 -13.35
N LYS A 359 -1.60 -7.58 -14.10
CA LYS A 359 -1.59 -7.85 -15.56
C LYS A 359 -0.70 -9.05 -15.94
N GLY A 360 -0.87 -10.17 -15.24
CA GLY A 360 -0.13 -11.41 -15.51
C GLY A 360 1.26 -11.49 -14.87
N HIS A 361 1.69 -10.45 -14.14
CA HIS A 361 2.97 -10.48 -13.41
C HIS A 361 2.88 -11.22 -12.07
N GLY A 362 1.67 -11.53 -11.58
CA GLY A 362 1.45 -12.23 -10.32
C GLY A 362 2.19 -13.58 -10.25
N CYS A 363 2.06 -14.42 -11.27
CA CYS A 363 2.82 -15.67 -11.38
C CYS A 363 4.34 -15.43 -11.36
N TYR A 364 4.82 -14.49 -12.17
CA TYR A 364 6.24 -14.17 -12.26
C TYR A 364 6.83 -13.75 -10.90
N LEU A 365 6.12 -12.89 -10.16
CA LEU A 365 6.52 -12.50 -8.81
C LEU A 365 6.55 -13.72 -7.87
N LEU A 366 5.49 -14.54 -7.86
CA LEU A 366 5.43 -15.72 -6.98
C LEU A 366 6.48 -16.79 -7.31
N GLU A 367 6.94 -16.89 -8.56
CA GLU A 367 8.04 -17.77 -8.97
C GLU A 367 9.39 -17.30 -8.43
N ARG A 368 9.62 -15.98 -8.38
CA ARG A 368 10.84 -15.38 -7.81
C ARG A 368 10.83 -15.28 -6.29
N HIS A 369 9.66 -15.42 -5.68
CA HIS A 369 9.43 -15.40 -4.23
C HIS A 369 8.84 -16.74 -3.74
N PRO A 370 9.58 -17.86 -3.91
CA PRO A 370 9.04 -19.20 -3.72
C PRO A 370 8.60 -19.48 -2.27
N VAL A 371 9.23 -18.82 -1.30
CA VAL A 371 8.91 -18.99 0.12
C VAL A 371 7.58 -18.31 0.43
N TYR A 372 7.40 -17.06 -0.03
CA TYR A 372 6.11 -16.39 0.08
C TYR A 372 5.00 -17.14 -0.66
N HIS A 373 5.28 -17.68 -1.85
CA HIS A 373 4.32 -18.49 -2.60
C HIS A 373 3.91 -19.77 -1.84
N ARG A 374 4.86 -20.51 -1.25
CA ARG A 374 4.54 -21.67 -0.39
C ARG A 374 3.64 -21.28 0.77
N ARG A 375 3.89 -20.12 1.40
CA ARG A 375 3.04 -19.59 2.46
C ARG A 375 1.62 -19.32 1.98
N LEU A 376 1.45 -18.57 0.89
CA LEU A 376 0.12 -18.26 0.36
C LEU A 376 -0.67 -19.54 0.03
N LYS A 377 -0.02 -20.55 -0.57
CA LYS A 377 -0.63 -21.86 -0.86
C LYS A 377 -1.10 -22.62 0.39
N LYS A 378 -0.46 -22.39 1.54
CA LYS A 378 -0.84 -23.04 2.81
C LYS A 378 -2.06 -22.38 3.46
N ILE A 379 -2.25 -21.08 3.24
CA ILE A 379 -3.27 -20.29 3.93
C ILE A 379 -4.48 -19.93 3.04
N LEU A 380 -4.38 -20.16 1.73
CA LEU A 380 -5.41 -19.95 0.72
C LEU A 380 -5.71 -21.26 -0.07
N PRO A 381 -6.93 -21.45 -0.60
CA PRO A 381 -8.06 -20.52 -0.58
C PRO A 381 -8.67 -20.35 0.82
N PHE A 382 -9.35 -19.24 1.03
CA PHE A 382 -9.97 -18.89 2.30
C PHE A 382 -11.40 -18.37 2.08
N ARG A 383 -12.36 -18.91 2.85
CA ARG A 383 -13.75 -18.45 2.81
C ARG A 383 -13.93 -17.27 3.77
N LEU A 384 -14.31 -16.12 3.23
CA LEU A 384 -14.60 -14.89 3.94
C LEU A 384 -15.92 -14.98 4.70
N LYS A 385 -16.01 -14.21 5.78
CA LYS A 385 -17.26 -13.89 6.49
C LYS A 385 -17.77 -12.54 5.99
N ASP A 386 -19.04 -12.22 6.19
CA ASP A 386 -19.62 -10.94 5.74
C ASP A 386 -18.87 -9.72 6.30
N ASN A 387 -18.46 -9.78 7.57
CA ASN A 387 -17.63 -8.74 8.19
C ASN A 387 -16.27 -8.56 7.50
N HIS A 388 -15.68 -9.64 6.96
CA HIS A 388 -14.41 -9.54 6.23
C HIS A 388 -14.60 -8.76 4.93
N LEU A 389 -15.66 -9.06 4.17
CA LEU A 389 -15.94 -8.34 2.94
C LEU A 389 -16.24 -6.86 3.22
N ASN A 390 -17.07 -6.58 4.22
CA ASN A 390 -17.37 -5.20 4.63
C ASN A 390 -16.11 -4.43 5.04
N LEU A 391 -15.19 -5.08 5.75
CA LEU A 391 -13.91 -4.50 6.11
C LEU A 391 -13.06 -4.21 4.87
N LEU A 392 -12.92 -5.17 3.96
CA LEU A 392 -12.13 -5.02 2.74
C LEU A 392 -12.69 -3.90 1.84
N LEU A 393 -14.01 -3.81 1.68
CA LEU A 393 -14.67 -2.71 0.97
C LEU A 393 -14.42 -1.35 1.64
N SER A 394 -14.43 -1.32 2.99
CA SER A 394 -14.13 -0.10 3.76
C SER A 394 -12.67 0.35 3.57
N LEU A 395 -11.74 -0.60 3.44
CA LEU A 395 -10.32 -0.32 3.17
C LEU A 395 -10.13 0.26 1.75
N GLU A 396 -10.77 -0.32 0.74
CA GLU A 396 -10.71 0.21 -0.63
C GLU A 396 -11.38 1.58 -0.75
N ALA A 397 -12.44 1.84 0.01
CA ALA A 397 -13.11 3.13 0.06
C ALA A 397 -12.32 4.24 0.80
N HIS A 398 -11.07 3.96 1.24
CA HIS A 398 -10.22 4.89 2.00
C HIS A 398 -10.89 5.43 3.27
N SER A 399 -11.82 4.67 3.86
CA SER A 399 -12.55 5.11 5.05
C SER A 399 -11.69 4.97 6.30
N TYR A 400 -11.63 6.04 7.11
CA TYR A 400 -10.78 6.17 8.29
C TYR A 400 -10.84 4.95 9.22
N LEU A 401 -9.67 4.33 9.44
CA LEU A 401 -9.51 3.15 10.29
C LEU A 401 -9.40 3.45 11.78
N THR A 402 -9.48 4.72 12.21
CA THR A 402 -9.42 5.10 13.63
C THR A 402 -10.50 4.40 14.47
N ASN A 403 -11.57 3.87 13.85
CA ASN A 403 -12.64 3.13 14.52
C ASN A 403 -12.63 1.60 14.36
N LEU A 404 -11.81 1.02 13.47
CA LEU A 404 -11.80 -0.43 13.21
C LEU A 404 -10.87 -1.22 14.15
N SER A 405 -10.01 -0.52 14.89
CA SER A 405 -9.18 -1.07 15.97
C SER A 405 -9.99 -1.89 17.00
N ARG A 406 -11.30 -1.68 17.12
CA ARG A 406 -12.17 -2.38 18.10
C ARG A 406 -12.71 -3.73 17.66
N LYS A 407 -12.56 -4.16 16.38
CA LYS A 407 -12.95 -5.50 15.90
C LYS A 407 -11.72 -6.39 15.68
N HIS A 408 -11.00 -6.69 16.77
CA HIS A 408 -9.70 -7.37 16.72
C HIS A 408 -9.70 -8.78 16.10
N SER A 409 -10.81 -9.53 16.11
CA SER A 409 -10.81 -10.91 15.61
C SER A 409 -10.76 -11.01 14.09
N ASP A 410 -11.58 -10.20 13.40
CA ASP A 410 -11.79 -10.29 11.96
C ASP A 410 -10.59 -9.71 11.18
N ILE A 411 -10.05 -8.58 11.64
CA ILE A 411 -8.80 -7.99 11.10
C ILE A 411 -7.65 -8.98 11.25
N LYS A 412 -7.52 -9.60 12.43
CA LYS A 412 -6.44 -10.55 12.69
C LYS A 412 -6.52 -11.73 11.75
N GLU A 413 -7.72 -12.27 11.49
CA GLU A 413 -7.88 -13.38 10.55
C GLU A 413 -7.44 -12.98 9.13
N LEU A 414 -7.77 -11.77 8.66
CA LEU A 414 -7.30 -11.29 7.36
C LEU A 414 -5.77 -11.10 7.30
N ILE A 415 -5.14 -10.61 8.38
CA ILE A 415 -3.68 -10.51 8.48
C ILE A 415 -3.03 -11.90 8.48
N ASP A 416 -3.56 -12.83 9.28
CA ASP A 416 -3.05 -14.21 9.38
C ASP A 416 -3.16 -14.95 8.03
N ARG A 417 -4.09 -14.52 7.16
CA ARG A 417 -4.29 -14.99 5.78
C ARG A 417 -3.52 -14.19 4.73
N GLU A 418 -2.71 -13.22 5.13
CA GLU A 418 -1.94 -12.33 4.24
C GLU A 418 -2.81 -11.53 3.26
N ILE A 419 -4.11 -11.39 3.54
CA ILE A 419 -5.04 -10.62 2.69
C ILE A 419 -4.78 -9.13 2.85
N ILE A 420 -4.45 -8.71 4.08
CA ILE A 420 -4.08 -7.34 4.40
C ILE A 420 -2.81 -7.32 5.26
N LEU A 421 -2.01 -6.27 5.16
CA LEU A 421 -0.89 -6.00 6.04
C LEU A 421 -0.96 -4.58 6.62
N PRO A 422 -0.71 -4.39 7.92
CA PRO A 422 -0.70 -3.08 8.52
C PRO A 422 0.66 -2.37 8.37
N TYR A 423 0.63 -1.10 8.01
CA TYR A 423 1.79 -0.22 7.97
C TYR A 423 1.46 1.18 8.51
N PRO A 424 2.35 1.83 9.29
CA PRO A 424 2.19 3.22 9.70
C PRO A 424 2.52 4.16 8.54
N LEU A 425 1.56 4.32 7.62
CA LEU A 425 1.69 5.16 6.42
C LEU A 425 0.68 6.31 6.48
N ASP A 426 1.06 7.45 5.90
CA ASP A 426 0.13 8.56 5.67
C ASP A 426 -0.88 8.23 4.53
N ASP A 427 -2.01 8.92 4.56
CA ASP A 427 -3.13 8.68 3.63
C ASP A 427 -2.70 8.88 2.17
N LYS A 428 -1.91 9.92 1.91
CA LYS A 428 -1.48 10.28 0.55
C LYS A 428 -0.64 9.18 -0.10
N ILE A 429 0.27 8.57 0.66
CA ILE A 429 1.09 7.45 0.18
C ILE A 429 0.29 6.14 0.12
N THR A 430 -0.65 5.93 1.04
CA THR A 430 -1.58 4.80 0.97
C THR A 430 -2.39 4.84 -0.32
N THR A 431 -2.92 6.01 -0.71
CA THR A 431 -3.64 6.21 -1.98
C THR A 431 -2.74 5.90 -3.19
N PHE A 432 -1.49 6.37 -3.18
CA PHE A 432 -0.53 6.05 -4.23
C PHE A 432 -0.24 4.54 -4.32
N TRP A 433 -0.20 3.83 -3.19
CA TRP A 433 -0.06 2.37 -3.17
C TRP A 433 -1.28 1.65 -3.72
N MET A 434 -2.49 2.04 -3.28
CA MET A 434 -3.74 1.44 -3.73
C MET A 434 -3.93 1.59 -5.24
N PHE A 435 -3.44 2.68 -5.83
CA PHE A 435 -3.38 2.84 -7.28
C PHE A 435 -2.61 1.71 -7.97
N HIS A 436 -1.44 1.32 -7.45
CA HIS A 436 -0.60 0.27 -8.04
C HIS A 436 -1.12 -1.15 -7.81
N VAL A 437 -1.96 -1.34 -6.79
CA VAL A 437 -2.54 -2.65 -6.43
C VAL A 437 -3.71 -3.04 -7.35
N ASN A 438 -4.31 -2.08 -8.08
CA ASN A 438 -5.54 -2.25 -8.89
C ASN A 438 -6.67 -2.86 -8.04
N SER A 439 -7.49 -1.99 -7.42
CA SER A 439 -8.57 -2.34 -6.46
C SER A 439 -9.13 -3.75 -6.66
N ILE A 440 -8.70 -4.65 -5.79
CA ILE A 440 -8.93 -6.09 -5.86
C ILE A 440 -10.42 -6.42 -5.81
N ILE A 441 -11.28 -5.57 -5.29
CA ILE A 441 -12.70 -5.86 -5.18
C ILE A 441 -13.49 -5.17 -6.30
N GLN A 442 -13.19 -3.90 -6.64
CA GLN A 442 -13.93 -3.21 -7.72
C GLN A 442 -13.70 -3.84 -9.10
N SER A 443 -12.44 -4.08 -9.50
CA SER A 443 -12.15 -4.64 -10.82
C SER A 443 -12.64 -6.08 -10.92
N ASN A 444 -12.49 -6.84 -9.83
CA ASN A 444 -12.91 -8.23 -9.80
C ASN A 444 -14.41 -8.37 -9.68
N PHE A 445 -15.15 -7.41 -9.10
CA PHE A 445 -16.60 -7.49 -9.13
C PHE A 445 -17.14 -7.33 -10.53
N TYR A 446 -16.71 -6.33 -11.31
CA TYR A 446 -17.20 -6.19 -12.68
C TYR A 446 -16.87 -7.44 -13.51
N THR A 447 -15.64 -7.96 -13.41
CA THR A 447 -15.27 -9.21 -14.08
C THR A 447 -16.05 -10.41 -13.55
N CYS A 448 -16.18 -10.58 -12.24
CA CYS A 448 -16.96 -11.67 -11.63
C CYS A 448 -18.46 -11.54 -11.96
N TRP A 449 -18.98 -10.31 -12.09
CA TRP A 449 -20.34 -10.01 -12.51
C TRP A 449 -20.53 -10.47 -13.94
N ILE A 450 -19.69 -10.00 -14.87
CA ILE A 450 -19.76 -10.40 -16.28
C ILE A 450 -19.63 -11.93 -16.41
N ASP A 451 -18.67 -12.55 -15.72
CA ASP A 451 -18.49 -14.00 -15.72
C ASP A 451 -19.69 -14.73 -15.11
N TRP A 452 -20.31 -14.19 -14.06
CA TRP A 452 -21.48 -14.77 -13.40
C TRP A 452 -22.75 -14.61 -14.25
N VAL A 453 -22.96 -13.46 -14.89
CA VAL A 453 -24.07 -13.21 -15.82
C VAL A 453 -23.95 -14.08 -17.07
N ASN A 454 -22.72 -14.37 -17.50
CA ASN A 454 -22.44 -15.24 -18.64
C ASN A 454 -22.50 -16.75 -18.30
N GLN A 455 -22.69 -17.12 -17.04
CA GLN A 455 -23.02 -18.51 -16.66
C GLN A 455 -24.48 -18.84 -17.00
N ASP A 456 -24.96 -20.02 -16.60
CA ASP A 456 -26.37 -20.40 -16.81
C ASP A 456 -27.30 -19.34 -16.19
N LYS A 457 -27.96 -18.60 -17.09
CA LYS A 457 -28.85 -17.47 -16.80
C LYS A 457 -30.08 -17.88 -16.01
N ASN A 458 -30.53 -19.12 -16.19
CA ASN A 458 -31.72 -19.66 -15.56
C ASN A 458 -31.44 -20.31 -14.19
N ALA A 459 -30.17 -20.37 -13.79
CA ALA A 459 -29.83 -20.89 -12.48
C ALA A 459 -30.40 -19.98 -11.39
N VAL A 460 -31.19 -20.55 -10.49
CA VAL A 460 -31.63 -19.87 -9.28
C VAL A 460 -30.40 -19.48 -8.47
N CYS A 461 -30.28 -18.19 -8.15
CA CYS A 461 -29.06 -17.63 -7.60
C CYS A 461 -29.25 -16.91 -6.27
N ALA A 462 -30.47 -16.46 -5.97
CA ALA A 462 -30.80 -15.75 -4.76
C ALA A 462 -32.29 -15.90 -4.45
N SER A 463 -32.71 -15.34 -3.31
CA SER A 463 -34.11 -15.07 -3.03
C SER A 463 -34.30 -13.58 -2.76
N MET A 464 -35.41 -13.02 -3.24
CA MET A 464 -35.85 -11.66 -3.00
C MET A 464 -37.31 -11.70 -2.55
N LEU A 465 -37.62 -11.08 -1.40
CA LEU A 465 -38.97 -11.08 -0.81
C LEU A 465 -39.58 -12.49 -0.64
N GLY A 466 -38.73 -13.50 -0.41
CA GLY A 466 -39.15 -14.90 -0.27
C GLY A 466 -39.31 -15.66 -1.58
N GLU A 467 -39.22 -15.00 -2.74
CA GLU A 467 -39.24 -15.64 -4.06
C GLU A 467 -37.82 -15.94 -4.53
N LEU A 468 -37.64 -17.06 -5.23
CA LEU A 468 -36.35 -17.43 -5.81
C LEU A 468 -36.15 -16.66 -7.12
N ILE A 469 -35.00 -16.02 -7.27
CA ILE A 469 -34.65 -15.28 -8.49
C ILE A 469 -33.46 -15.93 -9.20
N THR A 470 -33.57 -15.97 -10.52
CA THR A 470 -32.54 -16.43 -11.47
C THR A 470 -31.43 -15.40 -11.62
N ARG A 471 -30.31 -15.80 -12.24
CA ARG A 471 -29.19 -14.90 -12.50
C ARG A 471 -29.56 -13.75 -13.43
N ASP A 472 -30.39 -14.02 -14.44
CA ASP A 472 -30.83 -12.98 -15.38
C ASP A 472 -31.69 -11.92 -14.69
N GLU A 473 -32.62 -12.34 -13.83
CA GLU A 473 -33.47 -11.43 -13.03
C GLU A 473 -32.65 -10.58 -12.07
N ALA A 474 -31.72 -11.19 -11.34
CA ALA A 474 -30.79 -10.44 -10.49
C ALA A 474 -29.91 -9.47 -11.30
N ASN A 475 -29.50 -9.84 -12.52
CA ASN A 475 -28.76 -8.96 -13.43
C ASN A 475 -29.58 -7.74 -13.89
N GLN A 476 -30.84 -7.96 -14.24
CA GLN A 476 -31.76 -6.90 -14.61
C GLN A 476 -32.01 -5.94 -13.44
N ILE A 477 -32.23 -6.45 -12.22
CA ILE A 477 -32.47 -5.62 -11.02
C ILE A 477 -31.26 -4.73 -10.71
N VAL A 478 -30.03 -5.28 -10.77
CA VAL A 478 -28.83 -4.50 -10.47
C VAL A 478 -28.56 -3.47 -11.55
N THR A 479 -28.71 -3.84 -12.83
CA THR A 479 -28.57 -2.91 -13.96
C THR A 479 -29.57 -1.76 -13.86
N ALA A 480 -30.82 -2.08 -13.53
CA ALA A 480 -31.88 -1.12 -13.28
C ALA A 480 -31.55 -0.17 -12.12
N PHE A 481 -31.08 -0.72 -11.01
CA PHE A 481 -30.65 0.05 -9.85
C PHE A 481 -29.55 1.04 -10.25
N PHE A 482 -28.56 0.61 -11.02
CA PHE A 482 -27.51 1.49 -11.53
C PHE A 482 -28.03 2.62 -12.41
N ILE A 483 -28.89 2.33 -13.38
CA ILE A 483 -29.46 3.33 -14.29
C ILE A 483 -30.24 4.37 -13.47
N TYR A 484 -31.11 3.92 -12.57
CA TYR A 484 -31.93 4.80 -11.73
C TYR A 484 -31.10 5.74 -10.86
N PHE A 485 -30.06 5.20 -10.22
CA PHE A 485 -29.24 5.98 -9.28
C PHE A 485 -28.12 6.77 -9.97
N HIS A 486 -27.74 6.44 -11.20
CA HIS A 486 -26.84 7.25 -12.01
C HIS A 486 -27.41 8.67 -12.18
N ASP A 487 -28.70 8.79 -12.48
CA ASP A 487 -29.36 10.07 -12.73
C ASP A 487 -29.72 10.83 -11.45
N PHE A 488 -29.86 10.14 -10.32
CA PHE A 488 -30.21 10.75 -9.04
C PHE A 488 -29.02 11.41 -8.31
N PHE A 489 -27.77 11.01 -8.62
CA PHE A 489 -26.59 11.38 -7.83
C PHE A 489 -25.58 12.23 -8.59
N HIS A 490 -25.92 13.48 -8.90
CA HIS A 490 -24.97 14.47 -9.42
C HIS A 490 -24.01 15.08 -8.37
N GLN A 491 -24.15 14.78 -7.07
CA GLN A 491 -23.31 15.32 -5.98
C GLN A 491 -22.82 14.24 -4.99
N GLU A 492 -21.93 14.61 -4.07
CA GLU A 492 -21.40 13.77 -2.98
C GLU A 492 -22.51 13.28 -2.03
N ALA A 493 -23.20 12.20 -2.41
CA ALA A 493 -24.20 11.56 -1.59
C ALA A 493 -23.57 10.52 -0.65
N VAL A 494 -24.09 10.47 0.58
CA VAL A 494 -23.80 9.47 1.61
C VAL A 494 -24.96 8.50 1.69
N ILE A 495 -24.74 7.24 1.31
CA ILE A 495 -25.78 6.21 1.32
C ILE A 495 -25.64 5.35 2.57
N SER A 496 -26.71 5.24 3.37
CA SER A 496 -26.81 4.43 4.57
C SER A 496 -27.74 3.24 4.35
N VAL A 497 -27.20 2.01 4.28
CA VAL A 497 -28.01 0.81 4.03
C VAL A 497 -28.26 0.05 5.34
N GLU A 498 -29.51 -0.29 5.62
CA GLU A 498 -29.95 -1.09 6.78
C GLU A 498 -30.44 -2.46 6.28
N ILE A 499 -29.80 -3.55 6.74
CA ILE A 499 -29.92 -4.89 6.12
C ILE A 499 -30.46 -5.90 7.14
N ASN A 500 -31.48 -6.66 6.75
CA ASN A 500 -32.08 -7.75 7.53
C ASN A 500 -31.81 -9.11 6.83
N GLU A 501 -30.59 -9.63 6.98
CA GLU A 501 -30.08 -10.95 6.51
C GLU A 501 -30.26 -11.42 5.04
N LYS A 502 -29.15 -11.92 4.45
CA LYS A 502 -29.03 -12.98 3.42
C LYS A 502 -29.44 -12.76 1.95
N SER A 503 -29.66 -11.56 1.46
CA SER A 503 -29.85 -11.37 0.00
C SER A 503 -28.51 -11.13 -0.73
N ALA A 504 -28.06 -12.11 -1.53
CA ALA A 504 -26.94 -11.93 -2.46
C ALA A 504 -27.16 -10.69 -3.36
N LEU A 505 -28.42 -10.42 -3.73
CA LEU A 505 -28.89 -9.21 -4.42
C LEU A 505 -28.43 -7.90 -3.75
N MET A 506 -28.37 -7.86 -2.41
CA MET A 506 -27.90 -6.69 -1.69
C MET A 506 -26.39 -6.50 -1.84
N CYS A 507 -25.59 -7.57 -1.85
CA CYS A 507 -24.16 -7.47 -2.19
C CYS A 507 -23.98 -6.89 -3.59
N TRP A 508 -24.84 -7.29 -4.54
CA TRP A 508 -24.79 -6.80 -5.90
C TRP A 508 -25.17 -5.32 -6.03
N ILE A 509 -26.22 -4.88 -5.33
CA ILE A 509 -26.65 -3.46 -5.24
C ILE A 509 -25.59 -2.59 -4.54
N LEU A 510 -25.02 -3.08 -3.43
CA LEU A 510 -23.99 -2.39 -2.64
C LEU A 510 -22.72 -2.15 -3.43
N VAL A 511 -22.28 -3.15 -4.21
CA VAL A 511 -21.11 -2.99 -5.06
C VAL A 511 -21.43 -2.10 -6.24
N GLY A 512 -22.67 -2.08 -6.73
CA GLY A 512 -23.04 -1.14 -7.77
C GLY A 512 -22.97 0.33 -7.33
N LEU A 513 -23.45 0.60 -6.12
CA LEU A 513 -23.29 1.91 -5.49
C LEU A 513 -21.82 2.27 -5.22
N TYR A 514 -21.00 1.27 -4.92
CA TYR A 514 -19.57 1.47 -4.70
C TYR A 514 -18.81 1.80 -6.01
N LEU A 515 -19.15 1.12 -7.11
CA LEU A 515 -18.57 1.35 -8.43
C LEU A 515 -18.94 2.72 -9.03
N SER A 516 -19.99 3.38 -8.53
CA SER A 516 -20.35 4.76 -8.92
C SER A 516 -19.59 5.87 -8.16
N ASN A 517 -18.52 5.51 -7.43
CA ASN A 517 -17.67 6.43 -6.64
C ASN A 517 -18.43 7.22 -5.55
N LYS A 518 -19.52 6.67 -4.99
CA LYS A 518 -20.31 7.33 -3.92
C LYS A 518 -19.94 6.78 -2.54
N LYS A 519 -20.06 7.62 -1.51
CA LYS A 519 -19.69 7.27 -0.13
C LYS A 519 -20.80 6.46 0.53
N VAL A 520 -20.53 5.22 0.94
CA VAL A 520 -21.53 4.34 1.60
C VAL A 520 -21.16 4.18 3.09
N ILE A 521 -22.11 4.37 4.00
CA ILE A 521 -21.95 4.21 5.46
C ILE A 521 -22.90 3.11 5.95
N PHE A 522 -22.38 2.04 6.54
CA PHE A 522 -23.22 0.96 7.07
C PHE A 522 -23.64 1.22 8.51
N LYS A 523 -24.92 0.99 8.82
CA LYS A 523 -25.41 0.91 10.21
C LYS A 523 -26.02 -0.46 10.46
N LYS A 524 -25.56 -1.13 11.52
CA LYS A 524 -26.18 -2.35 12.03
C LYS A 524 -27.30 -1.94 12.97
N GLN A 525 -28.51 -2.46 12.77
CA GLN A 525 -29.62 -2.23 13.69
C GLN A 525 -29.42 -3.09 14.95
N ASP A 526 -29.57 -2.47 16.12
CA ASP A 526 -29.66 -3.21 17.38
C ASP A 526 -30.99 -3.96 17.42
N SER A 527 -30.95 -5.20 17.89
CA SER A 527 -31.98 -6.26 17.79
C SER A 527 -33.31 -6.02 18.50
N ASN A 528 -33.66 -4.76 18.81
CA ASN A 528 -34.83 -4.40 19.63
C ASN A 528 -35.91 -3.61 18.88
N ILE A 529 -35.86 -3.55 17.54
CA ILE A 529 -36.91 -2.93 16.73
C ILE A 529 -37.53 -4.02 15.85
N THR A 530 -38.79 -4.34 16.13
CA THR A 530 -39.62 -5.26 15.35
C THR A 530 -40.08 -4.62 14.05
N GLU A 531 -39.85 -5.33 12.94
CA GLU A 531 -40.50 -5.22 11.63
C GLU A 531 -40.35 -3.88 10.89
N PHE A 532 -39.18 -3.69 10.28
CA PHE A 532 -39.10 -3.03 8.97
C PHE A 532 -38.35 -3.97 8.02
N GLY A 533 -38.79 -4.05 6.76
CA GLY A 533 -38.12 -4.83 5.70
C GLY A 533 -36.70 -4.30 5.41
N ASP A 534 -36.03 -4.88 4.43
CA ASP A 534 -34.74 -4.35 3.95
C ASP A 534 -34.92 -2.90 3.44
N VAL A 535 -34.22 -1.93 4.05
CA VAL A 535 -34.42 -0.48 3.82
C VAL A 535 -33.09 0.22 3.52
N ILE A 536 -33.10 1.08 2.50
CA ILE A 536 -31.98 1.93 2.11
C ILE A 536 -32.28 3.37 2.55
N GLN A 537 -31.48 3.93 3.47
CA GLN A 537 -31.49 5.35 3.80
C GLN A 537 -30.48 6.11 2.94
N LEU A 538 -30.93 7.10 2.18
CA LEU A 538 -30.09 7.96 1.35
C LEU A 538 -29.94 9.33 2.01
N ARG A 539 -28.71 9.83 2.13
CA ARG A 539 -28.43 11.20 2.59
C ARG A 539 -27.64 11.96 1.54
N SER A 540 -28.21 13.06 1.05
CA SER A 540 -27.50 14.00 0.17
C SER A 540 -27.66 15.40 0.74
N GLY A 541 -26.56 16.00 1.23
CA GLY A 541 -26.62 17.29 1.92
C GLY A 541 -27.57 17.27 3.13
N SER A 542 -28.56 18.17 3.15
CA SER A 542 -29.59 18.28 4.20
C SER A 542 -30.82 17.38 3.98
N LEU A 543 -30.89 16.65 2.87
CA LEU A 543 -32.00 15.76 2.55
C LEU A 543 -31.68 14.32 2.99
N CYS A 544 -32.60 13.74 3.74
CA CYS A 544 -32.62 12.33 4.11
C CYS A 544 -33.87 11.70 3.51
N SER A 545 -33.72 10.77 2.58
CA SER A 545 -34.81 9.95 2.05
C SER A 545 -34.61 8.51 2.47
N THR A 546 -35.69 7.82 2.80
CA THR A 546 -35.69 6.40 3.15
C THR A 546 -36.48 5.70 2.06
N LEU A 547 -35.87 4.71 1.41
CA LEU A 547 -36.52 3.89 0.38
C LEU A 547 -36.48 2.43 0.81
N SER A 548 -37.63 1.77 0.84
CA SER A 548 -37.69 0.31 0.92
C SER A 548 -37.29 -0.30 -0.43
N ILE A 549 -36.83 -1.56 -0.44
CA ILE A 549 -36.60 -2.29 -1.71
C ILE A 549 -37.89 -2.31 -2.56
N GLU A 550 -39.06 -2.43 -1.92
CA GLU A 550 -40.36 -2.39 -2.60
C GLU A 550 -40.61 -1.04 -3.29
N GLU A 551 -40.26 0.09 -2.67
CA GLU A 551 -40.41 1.42 -3.28
C GLU A 551 -39.48 1.61 -4.49
N ILE A 552 -38.26 1.06 -4.42
CA ILE A 552 -37.31 1.05 -5.54
C ILE A 552 -37.86 0.22 -6.71
N LEU A 553 -38.45 -0.94 -6.41
CA LEU A 553 -39.09 -1.81 -7.40
C LEU A 553 -40.37 -1.17 -8.00
N ILE A 554 -41.18 -0.47 -7.20
CA ILE A 554 -42.37 0.25 -7.67
C ILE A 554 -41.98 1.37 -8.64
N HIS A 555 -40.96 2.16 -8.30
CA HIS A 555 -40.43 3.18 -9.21
C HIS A 555 -39.80 2.57 -10.47
N PHE A 556 -39.19 1.39 -10.37
CA PHE A 556 -38.66 0.67 -11.52
C PHE A 556 -39.77 0.22 -12.49
N THR A 557 -40.88 -0.34 -11.97
CA THR A 557 -42.04 -0.69 -12.78
C THR A 557 -42.64 0.56 -13.45
N GLN A 558 -42.60 1.72 -12.79
CA GLN A 558 -43.04 3.00 -13.36
C GLN A 558 -42.11 3.50 -14.47
N ILE A 559 -40.78 3.43 -14.31
CA ILE A 559 -39.81 3.85 -15.31
C ILE A 559 -39.79 2.93 -16.52
N GLN A 560 -39.87 1.61 -16.32
CA GLN A 560 -40.05 0.68 -17.44
C GLN A 560 -41.34 0.98 -18.20
N ASN A 561 -42.43 1.31 -17.51
CA ASN A 561 -43.68 1.71 -18.17
C ASN A 561 -43.58 3.08 -18.87
N GLU A 562 -42.77 4.02 -18.38
CA GLU A 562 -42.52 5.31 -19.03
C GLU A 562 -41.59 5.19 -20.24
N GLU A 563 -40.53 4.38 -20.18
CA GLU A 563 -39.65 4.07 -21.32
C GLU A 563 -40.32 3.13 -22.34
N LEU A 564 -41.19 2.20 -21.90
CA LEU A 564 -42.05 1.42 -22.80
C LEU A 564 -43.05 2.32 -23.53
N ASN A 565 -43.60 3.36 -22.89
CA ASN A 565 -44.44 4.35 -23.58
C ASN A 565 -43.67 5.18 -24.64
N VAL A 566 -42.34 5.29 -24.51
CA VAL A 566 -41.47 5.92 -25.51
C VAL A 566 -41.06 4.93 -26.62
N LEU A 567 -40.83 3.65 -26.28
CA LEU A 567 -40.44 2.59 -27.22
C LEU A 567 -41.62 2.00 -28.01
N GLU A 568 -42.83 1.94 -27.44
CA GLU A 568 -44.06 1.54 -28.16
C GLU A 568 -44.49 2.58 -29.21
N LYS A 569 -44.00 3.83 -29.11
CA LYS A 569 -44.14 4.81 -30.20
C LYS A 569 -43.17 4.59 -31.35
N ILE A 570 -42.14 3.73 -31.20
CA ILE A 570 -41.06 3.63 -32.18
C ILE A 570 -41.02 2.30 -32.94
N ASN A 571 -41.44 1.13 -32.44
CA ASN A 571 -41.57 -0.06 -33.31
C ASN A 571 -42.38 -1.22 -32.72
N SER A 572 -43.14 -1.88 -33.60
CA SER A 572 -43.72 -3.22 -33.46
C SER A 572 -43.26 -4.06 -34.67
N PRO A 573 -43.21 -5.41 -34.65
CA PRO A 573 -43.34 -6.38 -33.56
C PRO A 573 -42.22 -7.46 -33.52
N LYS A 574 -42.11 -8.16 -32.37
CA LYS A 574 -41.67 -9.57 -32.15
C LYS A 574 -40.58 -9.73 -31.07
N SER A 575 -41.01 -9.70 -29.81
CA SER A 575 -40.59 -10.69 -28.81
C SER A 575 -41.68 -10.76 -27.75
N LYS A 576 -42.42 -11.87 -27.73
CA LYS A 576 -43.35 -12.19 -26.65
C LYS A 576 -42.58 -12.71 -25.44
N ASP A 577 -43.17 -12.49 -24.27
CA ASP A 577 -42.96 -13.18 -22.99
C ASP A 577 -41.95 -12.64 -21.97
N THR A 578 -42.10 -11.38 -21.58
CA THR A 578 -41.78 -10.91 -20.21
C THR A 578 -42.97 -10.24 -19.51
N THR A 579 -44.09 -10.05 -20.20
CA THR A 579 -45.23 -9.21 -19.78
C THR A 579 -46.23 -9.88 -18.84
N HIS A 580 -46.03 -11.14 -18.43
CA HIS A 580 -47.07 -11.88 -17.69
C HIS A 580 -46.98 -11.86 -16.16
N TRP A 581 -45.91 -11.32 -15.56
CA TRP A 581 -45.73 -11.39 -14.10
C TRP A 581 -46.31 -10.20 -13.32
N PHE A 582 -46.47 -9.02 -13.94
CA PHE A 582 -46.70 -7.76 -13.19
C PHE A 582 -48.09 -7.13 -13.35
N ASN A 583 -49.01 -7.73 -14.12
CA ASN A 583 -50.32 -7.10 -14.41
C ASN A 583 -51.37 -7.17 -13.27
N HIS A 584 -51.07 -7.79 -12.12
CA HIS A 584 -52.07 -7.99 -11.05
C HIS A 584 -51.58 -7.62 -9.64
N ILE A 585 -50.75 -6.58 -9.55
CA ILE A 585 -50.39 -5.95 -8.27
C ILE A 585 -51.39 -4.83 -7.99
N GLY A 586 -52.20 -4.98 -6.94
CA GLY A 586 -53.19 -4.00 -6.50
C GLY A 586 -52.95 -3.53 -5.08
N VAL A 587 -53.32 -2.28 -4.79
CA VAL A 587 -53.31 -1.69 -3.44
C VAL A 587 -54.74 -1.67 -2.93
N ASP A 588 -55.01 -2.28 -1.78
CA ASP A 588 -56.34 -2.24 -1.17
C ASP A 588 -56.62 -0.86 -0.54
N SER A 589 -57.88 -0.60 -0.17
CA SER A 589 -58.32 0.67 0.40
C SER A 589 -57.70 1.01 1.77
N ARG A 590 -56.87 0.13 2.32
CA ARG A 590 -56.09 0.32 3.55
C ARG A 590 -54.59 0.46 3.30
N GLY A 591 -54.15 0.44 2.04
CA GLY A 591 -52.76 0.65 1.64
C GLY A 591 -51.91 -0.61 1.62
N TYR A 592 -52.50 -1.81 1.72
CA TYR A 592 -51.74 -3.06 1.64
C TYR A 592 -51.68 -3.59 0.20
N LEU A 593 -50.48 -3.98 -0.21
CA LEU A 593 -50.21 -4.66 -1.48
C LEU A 593 -50.71 -6.11 -1.43
N TYR A 594 -51.43 -6.54 -2.46
CA TYR A 594 -51.73 -7.96 -2.65
C TYR A 594 -51.40 -8.41 -4.06
N ALA A 595 -50.88 -9.64 -4.16
CA ALA A 595 -50.70 -10.40 -5.38
C ALA A 595 -51.53 -11.68 -5.28
N LYS A 596 -52.37 -11.95 -6.30
CA LYS A 596 -53.19 -13.17 -6.35
C LYS A 596 -52.51 -14.18 -7.27
N LEU A 597 -51.84 -15.18 -6.70
CA LEU A 597 -51.23 -16.29 -7.43
C LEU A 597 -52.29 -17.34 -7.80
N HIS A 598 -52.20 -17.89 -9.02
CA HIS A 598 -52.94 -19.07 -9.46
C HIS A 598 -52.01 -20.26 -9.62
#